data_AF-A0A7W0DMT3-F1
#
_entry.id   AF-A0A7W0DMT3-F1
#
_cell.length_a   1.000
_cell.length_b   1.000
_cell.length_c   1.000
_cell.angle_alpha   90.00
_cell.angle_beta   90.00
_cell.angle_gamma   90.00
#
_symmetry.space_group_name_H-M   'P 1'
#
loop_
_entity.id
_entity.type
_entity.pdbx_description
1 polymer ?
#
loop_
_entity_poly.entity_id
_entity_poly.type
_entity_poly.pdbx_seq_one_letter_code
_entity_poly.pdbx_strand_id
1 'polypeptide(L)'
;MLAVVSDVGDVLKDHAALEQLGYEYRPGSFADDGEHLFFRKVSGGKRTHHLHVLAASAPRSDDYLLFRDYLVAGEDAAQRYEQAKQYLAGKYATERGGYVAEKSQIVDQLMSEARAWRAAGSDS
;
A
#
# COMPACT_ATOMS: atom_id res chain seq x y z
N MET A 1 -0.67 -5.43 -3.73
CA MET A 1 -1.59 -6.38 -3.07
C MET A 1 -1.50 -6.17 -1.58
N LEU A 2 -2.63 -6.28 -0.91
CA LEU A 2 -2.76 -6.24 0.55
C LEU A 2 -3.26 -7.61 1.02
N ALA A 3 -2.60 -8.19 2.01
CA ALA A 3 -3.06 -9.34 2.75
C ALA A 3 -3.21 -8.94 4.22
N VAL A 4 -4.35 -9.26 4.82
CA VAL A 4 -4.61 -9.04 6.24
C VAL A 4 -4.62 -10.42 6.92
N VAL A 5 -3.82 -10.59 7.96
CA VAL A 5 -3.64 -11.86 8.68
C VAL A 5 -3.86 -11.67 10.17
N SER A 6 -4.09 -12.75 10.91
CA SER A 6 -4.25 -12.67 12.37
C SER A 6 -2.95 -12.31 13.10
N ASP A 7 -1.82 -12.85 12.64
CA ASP A 7 -0.48 -12.59 13.19
C ASP A 7 0.53 -12.59 12.05
N VAL A 8 1.27 -11.48 11.88
CA VAL A 8 2.33 -11.41 10.87
C VAL A 8 3.56 -12.23 11.24
N GLY A 9 3.78 -12.50 12.53
CA GLY A 9 4.87 -13.33 13.03
C GLY A 9 4.82 -14.75 12.47
N ASP A 10 3.63 -15.30 12.24
CA ASP A 10 3.48 -16.62 11.64
C ASP A 10 3.86 -16.63 10.15
N VAL A 11 3.52 -15.56 9.42
CA VAL A 11 4.00 -15.37 8.04
C VAL A 11 5.51 -15.17 8.01
N LEU A 12 6.08 -14.45 8.98
CA LEU A 12 7.52 -14.24 9.05
C LEU A 12 8.27 -15.56 9.31
N LYS A 13 7.75 -16.40 10.21
CA LYS A 13 8.32 -17.72 10.53
C LYS A 13 8.26 -18.68 9.33
N ASP A 14 7.22 -18.61 8.51
CA ASP A 14 7.02 -19.50 7.35
C ASP A 14 6.55 -18.73 6.10
N HIS A 15 7.50 -18.17 5.36
CA HIS A 15 7.26 -17.51 4.07
C HIS A 15 7.95 -18.23 2.90
N ALA A 16 8.39 -19.47 3.08
CA ALA A 16 9.12 -20.22 2.04
C ALA A 16 8.28 -20.37 0.75
N ALA A 17 6.95 -20.53 0.88
CA ALA A 17 6.05 -20.58 -0.26
C ALA A 17 6.04 -19.25 -1.06
N LEU A 18 6.15 -18.10 -0.38
CA LEU A 18 6.25 -16.79 -1.04
C LEU A 18 7.58 -16.66 -1.78
N GLU A 19 8.68 -17.13 -1.19
CA GLU A 19 10.00 -17.14 -1.84
C GLU A 19 10.02 -18.01 -3.09
N GLN A 20 9.40 -19.20 -3.05
CA GLN A 20 9.26 -20.08 -4.21
C GLN A 20 8.44 -19.43 -5.34
N LEU A 21 7.48 -18.57 -5.00
CA LEU A 21 6.73 -17.75 -5.95
C LEU A 21 7.52 -16.51 -6.43
N GLY A 22 8.75 -16.31 -5.95
CA GLY A 22 9.65 -15.22 -6.33
C GLY A 22 9.44 -13.92 -5.53
N TYR A 23 8.79 -13.97 -4.38
CA TYR A 23 8.70 -12.84 -3.47
C TYR A 23 9.92 -12.78 -2.54
N GLU A 24 10.54 -11.61 -2.47
CA GLU A 24 11.64 -11.30 -1.56
C GLU A 24 11.09 -10.54 -0.36
N TYR A 25 11.35 -11.02 0.85
CA TYR A 25 11.08 -10.26 2.09
C TYR A 25 12.02 -9.06 2.21
N ARG A 26 11.48 -7.90 2.60
CA ARG A 26 12.19 -6.62 2.65
C ARG A 26 11.99 -5.93 4.02
N PRO A 27 12.66 -6.42 5.07
CA PRO A 27 12.46 -5.95 6.45
C PRO A 27 12.69 -4.44 6.63
N GLY A 28 13.59 -3.83 5.84
CA GLY A 28 13.87 -2.39 5.91
C GLY A 28 12.81 -1.46 5.28
N SER A 29 11.68 -1.98 4.78
CA SER A 29 10.68 -1.13 4.10
C SER A 29 9.68 -0.50 5.07
N PHE A 30 9.47 -1.13 6.23
CA PHE A 30 8.58 -0.68 7.31
C PHE A 30 9.20 -1.07 8.67
N ALA A 31 10.48 -0.75 8.87
CA ALA A 31 11.26 -1.23 10.02
C ALA A 31 10.68 -0.80 11.38
N ASP A 32 9.97 0.33 11.42
CA ASP A 32 9.34 0.86 12.63
C ASP A 32 7.90 0.33 12.84
N ASP A 33 7.41 -0.56 11.97
CA ASP A 33 6.09 -1.16 12.04
C ASP A 33 6.19 -2.69 11.98
N GLY A 34 6.37 -3.30 13.15
CA GLY A 34 6.49 -4.75 13.30
C GLY A 34 5.25 -5.53 12.85
N GLU A 35 4.11 -4.85 12.69
CA GLU A 35 2.85 -5.44 12.23
C GLU A 35 2.68 -5.34 10.70
N HIS A 36 3.70 -4.87 9.98
CA HIS A 36 3.67 -4.67 8.54
C HIS A 36 4.87 -5.30 7.84
N LEU A 37 4.68 -6.50 7.30
CA LEU A 37 5.67 -7.14 6.43
C LEU A 37 5.53 -6.67 4.99
N PHE A 38 6.66 -6.43 4.35
CA PHE A 38 6.70 -6.09 2.94
C PHE A 38 7.49 -7.12 2.14
N PHE A 39 6.85 -7.62 1.09
CA PHE A 39 7.45 -8.49 0.11
C PHE A 39 7.38 -7.84 -1.27
N ARG A 40 8.38 -8.09 -2.11
CA ARG A 40 8.40 -7.63 -3.50
C ARG A 40 8.75 -8.77 -4.44
N LYS A 41 8.24 -8.71 -5.67
CA LYS A 41 8.73 -9.57 -6.77
C LYS A 41 9.51 -8.74 -7.78
N VAL A 42 10.65 -9.26 -8.23
CA VAL A 42 11.50 -8.64 -9.25
C VAL A 42 11.55 -9.57 -10.46
N SER A 43 11.36 -9.01 -11.66
CA SER A 43 11.53 -9.72 -12.93
C SER A 43 12.20 -8.79 -13.93
N GLY A 44 13.23 -9.28 -14.64
CA GLY A 44 13.99 -8.47 -15.61
C GLY A 44 14.61 -7.21 -15.00
N GLY A 45 15.07 -7.27 -13.74
CA GLY A 45 15.64 -6.12 -13.02
C GLY A 45 14.62 -5.07 -12.58
N LYS A 46 13.32 -5.27 -12.85
CA LYS A 46 12.24 -4.36 -12.48
C LYS A 46 11.34 -5.00 -11.42
N ARG A 47 10.95 -4.19 -10.44
CA ARG A 47 9.98 -4.57 -9.42
C ARG A 47 8.58 -4.63 -10.04
N THR A 48 7.92 -5.79 -9.98
CA THR A 48 6.63 -6.04 -10.64
C THR A 48 5.46 -6.11 -9.66
N HIS A 49 5.65 -6.71 -8.48
CA HIS A 49 4.59 -6.89 -7.50
C HIS A 49 5.05 -6.40 -6.13
N HIS A 50 4.14 -5.76 -5.42
CA HIS A 50 4.30 -5.31 -4.03
C HIS A 50 3.23 -6.04 -3.22
N LEU A 51 3.64 -6.76 -2.19
CA LEU A 51 2.76 -7.45 -1.26
C LEU A 51 2.98 -6.86 0.13
N HIS A 52 1.94 -6.22 0.64
CA HIS A 52 1.85 -5.71 2.00
C HIS A 52 1.07 -6.74 2.81
N VAL A 53 1.68 -7.26 3.88
CA VAL A 53 1.01 -8.16 4.83
C VAL A 53 0.89 -7.42 6.14
N LEU A 54 -0.34 -7.19 6.61
CA LEU A 54 -0.62 -6.48 7.85
C LEU A 54 -1.40 -7.36 8.82
N ALA A 55 -1.14 -7.21 10.12
CA ALA A 55 -1.99 -7.81 11.14
C ALA A 55 -3.38 -7.17 11.13
N ALA A 56 -4.42 -7.96 11.40
CA ALA A 56 -5.80 -7.49 11.47
C ALA A 56 -6.02 -6.51 12.63
N SER A 57 -5.18 -6.58 13.67
CA SER A 57 -5.16 -5.65 14.80
C SER A 57 -4.40 -4.35 14.49
N ALA A 58 -3.70 -4.25 13.35
CA ALA A 58 -2.90 -3.08 13.03
C ALA A 58 -3.82 -1.94 12.57
N PRO A 59 -3.82 -0.76 13.21
CA PRO A 59 -4.64 0.38 12.76
C PRO A 59 -4.40 0.76 11.29
N ARG A 60 -3.19 0.48 10.79
CA ARG A 60 -2.80 0.73 9.40
C ARG A 60 -3.54 -0.17 8.40
N SER A 61 -4.01 -1.37 8.78
CA SER A 61 -4.82 -2.22 7.90
C SER A 61 -6.15 -1.55 7.56
N ASP A 62 -6.79 -0.89 8.53
CA ASP A 62 -8.04 -0.17 8.32
C ASP A 62 -7.86 1.00 7.35
N ASP A 63 -6.74 1.73 7.46
CA ASP A 63 -6.43 2.81 6.53
C ASP A 63 -6.20 2.28 5.10
N TYR A 64 -5.48 1.17 4.93
CA TYR A 64 -5.29 0.55 3.62
C TYR A 64 -6.61 0.05 3.00
N LEU A 65 -7.48 -0.57 3.81
CA LEU A 65 -8.79 -1.06 3.38
C LEU A 65 -9.70 0.11 3.01
N LEU A 66 -9.77 1.14 3.87
CA LEU A 66 -10.55 2.35 3.62
C LEU A 66 -10.11 3.04 2.33
N PHE A 67 -8.80 3.21 2.12
CA PHE A 67 -8.28 3.81 0.90
C PHE A 67 -8.69 3.02 -0.35
N ARG A 68 -8.53 1.69 -0.29
CA ARG A 68 -8.92 0.80 -1.40
C ARG A 68 -10.41 0.92 -1.70
N ASP A 69 -11.24 0.83 -0.68
CA ASP A 69 -12.69 0.81 -0.84
C ASP A 69 -13.19 2.15 -1.36
N TYR A 70 -12.61 3.26 -0.90
CA TYR A 70 -12.89 4.60 -1.41
C TYR A 70 -12.52 4.75 -2.90
N LEU A 71 -11.32 4.30 -3.30
CA LEU A 71 -10.91 4.35 -4.72
C LEU A 71 -11.75 3.44 -5.62
N VAL A 72 -12.22 2.29 -5.11
CA VAL A 72 -13.10 1.39 -5.86
C VAL A 72 -14.50 1.97 -6.01
N ALA A 73 -15.00 2.68 -5.00
CA ALA A 73 -16.33 3.29 -5.01
C ALA A 73 -16.40 4.60 -5.83
N GLY A 74 -15.29 5.32 -5.98
CA GLY A 74 -15.24 6.63 -6.63
C GLY A 74 -14.36 6.69 -7.88
N GLU A 75 -15.00 6.80 -9.05
CA GLU A 75 -14.28 6.91 -10.34
C GLU A 75 -13.37 8.16 -10.39
N ASP A 76 -13.84 9.30 -9.85
CA ASP A 76 -13.05 10.54 -9.76
C ASP A 76 -11.79 10.38 -8.88
N ALA A 77 -11.93 9.78 -7.70
CA ALA A 77 -10.81 9.57 -6.78
C ALA A 77 -9.75 8.64 -7.39
N ALA A 78 -10.18 7.57 -8.07
CA ALA A 78 -9.30 6.67 -8.80
C ALA A 78 -8.55 7.40 -9.93
N GLN A 79 -9.24 8.22 -10.72
CA GLN A 79 -8.65 9.00 -11.81
C GLN A 79 -7.63 10.02 -11.28
N ARG A 80 -7.95 10.77 -10.23
CA ARG A 80 -7.01 11.71 -9.59
C ARG A 80 -5.76 11.00 -9.09
N TYR A 81 -5.92 9.84 -8.45
CA TYR A 81 -4.78 9.06 -7.99
C TYR A 81 -3.94 8.48 -9.13
N GLU A 82 -4.57 8.04 -10.22
CA GLU A 82 -3.87 7.56 -11.41
C GLU A 82 -3.06 8.67 -12.08
N GLN A 83 -3.68 9.82 -12.36
CA GLN A 83 -3.03 10.97 -12.99
C GLN A 83 -1.83 11.44 -12.16
N ALA A 84 -1.98 11.53 -10.84
CA ALA A 84 -0.89 11.87 -9.95
C ALA A 84 0.27 10.85 -10.03
N LYS A 85 -0.01 9.54 -10.02
CA LYS A 85 1.03 8.51 -10.16
C LYS A 85 1.76 8.60 -11.50
N GLN A 86 1.04 8.83 -12.60
CA GLN A 86 1.62 8.93 -13.94
C GLN A 86 2.49 10.18 -14.06
N TYR A 87 1.99 11.34 -13.62
CA TYR A 87 2.74 12.59 -13.57
C TYR A 87 4.02 12.46 -12.75
N LEU A 88 3.92 11.93 -11.52
CA LEU A 88 5.07 11.76 -10.63
C LEU A 88 6.08 10.77 -11.17
N ALA A 89 5.64 9.68 -11.83
CA ALA A 89 6.55 8.73 -12.44
C ALA A 89 7.37 9.36 -13.59
N GLY A 90 6.77 10.27 -14.37
CA GLY A 90 7.48 11.04 -15.38
C GLY A 90 8.44 12.07 -14.76
N LYS A 91 7.97 12.84 -13.78
CA LYS A 91 8.74 13.90 -13.10
C LYS A 91 9.95 13.35 -12.34
N TYR A 92 9.81 12.21 -11.70
CA TYR A 92 10.81 11.63 -10.79
C TYR A 92 11.39 10.30 -11.28
N ALA A 93 11.60 10.17 -12.59
CA ALA A 93 12.09 8.92 -13.20
C ALA A 93 13.40 8.38 -12.58
N THR A 94 14.29 9.28 -12.13
CA THR A 94 15.59 8.94 -11.53
C THR A 94 15.71 9.33 -10.05
N GLU A 95 14.71 10.01 -9.48
CA GLU A 95 14.78 10.58 -8.13
C GLU A 95 13.64 10.04 -7.26
N ARG A 96 13.87 8.86 -6.68
CA ARG A 96 12.86 8.17 -5.88
C ARG A 96 12.39 8.96 -4.66
N GLY A 97 13.24 9.81 -4.08
CA GLY A 97 12.91 10.64 -2.92
C GLY A 97 11.75 11.59 -3.20
N GLY A 98 11.89 12.43 -4.22
CA GLY A 98 10.82 13.34 -4.66
C GLY A 98 9.53 12.63 -5.05
N TYR A 99 9.61 11.47 -5.72
CA TYR A 99 8.42 10.66 -6.01
C TYR A 99 7.64 10.30 -4.75
N VAL A 100 8.34 9.82 -3.70
CA VAL A 100 7.69 9.41 -2.45
C VAL A 100 7.10 10.62 -1.74
N ALA A 101 7.86 11.72 -1.61
CA ALA A 101 7.41 12.91 -0.89
C ALA A 101 6.14 13.54 -1.50
N GLU A 102 6.11 13.76 -2.81
CA GLU A 102 4.93 14.34 -3.46
C GLU A 102 3.76 13.35 -3.54
N LYS A 103 4.04 12.04 -3.70
CA LYS A 103 2.98 11.03 -3.66
C LYS A 103 2.30 10.98 -2.30
N SER A 104 3.03 11.16 -1.20
CA SER A 104 2.42 11.18 0.13
C SER A 104 1.35 12.27 0.25
N GLN A 105 1.56 13.44 -0.34
CA GLN A 105 0.59 14.55 -0.29
C GLN A 105 -0.77 14.20 -0.91
N ILE A 106 -0.78 13.60 -2.11
CA ILE A 106 -2.03 13.18 -2.75
C ILE A 106 -2.69 12.01 -2.02
N VAL A 107 -1.89 11.11 -1.43
CA VAL A 107 -2.42 10.03 -0.59
C VAL A 107 -3.08 10.59 0.66
N ASP A 108 -2.46 11.56 1.34
CA ASP A 108 -3.02 12.19 2.54
C ASP A 108 -4.33 12.92 2.24
N GLN A 109 -4.39 13.63 1.11
CA GLN A 109 -5.62 14.29 0.66
C GLN A 109 -6.74 13.26 0.42
N LEU A 110 -6.48 12.24 -0.39
CA LEU A 110 -7.46 11.21 -0.73
C LEU A 110 -7.87 10.39 0.51
N MET A 111 -6.96 10.19 1.47
CA MET A 111 -7.28 9.55 2.74
C MET A 111 -8.22 10.41 3.60
N SER A 112 -8.02 11.72 3.63
CA SER A 112 -8.94 12.63 4.32
C SER A 112 -10.35 12.54 3.73
N GLU A 113 -10.45 12.55 2.40
CA GLU A 113 -11.72 12.36 1.69
C GLU A 113 -12.33 10.98 1.98
N ALA A 114 -11.53 9.91 1.98
CA ALA A 114 -12.00 8.57 2.29
C ALA A 114 -12.59 8.48 3.72
N ARG A 115 -11.96 9.14 4.70
CA ARG A 115 -12.49 9.22 6.08
C ARG A 115 -13.83 9.96 6.13
N ALA A 116 -13.95 11.07 5.41
CA ALA A 116 -15.21 11.81 5.32
C ALA A 116 -16.31 10.98 4.62
N TRP A 117 -15.97 10.28 3.55
CA TRP A 117 -16.87 9.36 2.84
C TRP A 117 -17.38 8.24 3.75
N ARG A 118 -16.49 7.61 4.54
CA ARG A 118 -16.90 6.58 5.50
C ARG A 118 -17.83 7.14 6.58
N ALA A 119 -17.54 8.33 7.12
CA ALA A 119 -18.39 8.97 8.11
C ALA A 119 -19.80 9.27 7.58
N ALA A 120 -19.91 9.76 6.34
CA ALA A 120 -21.19 10.04 5.69
C ALA A 120 -22.02 8.77 5.39
N GLY A 121 -21.36 7.62 5.16
CA GLY A 121 -22.03 6.33 4.93
C GLY A 121 -22.48 5.60 6.20
N SER A 122 -21.97 5.99 7.37
CA SER A 122 -22.36 5.43 8.68
C SER A 122 -23.56 6.12 9.34
N ASP A 123 -24.09 7.19 8.72
CA ASP A 123 -25.28 7.94 9.15
C ASP A 123 -26.56 7.48 8.40
N SER A 124 -26.62 6.23 7.90
CA SER A 124 -27.76 5.66 7.16
C SER A 124 -28.19 4.29 7.68
#